data_AF-A0A8T5AFT4-F1
#
_entry.id   AF-A0A8T5AFT4-F1
#
_cell.length_a   1.000
_cell.length_b   1.000
_cell.length_c   1.000
_cell.angle_alpha   90.00
_cell.angle_beta   90.00
_cell.angle_gamma   90.00
#
_symmetry.space_group_name_H-M   'P 1'
#
loop_
_entity.id
_entity.type
_entity.pdbx_description
1 polymer ?
#
loop_
_entity_poly.entity_id
_entity_poly.type
_entity_poly.pdbx_seq_one_letter_code
_entity_poly.pdbx_strand_id
1 'polypeptide(L)'
;MPTQRFRITPTSRGALFRAKRWFYSIFYTKELPADVKEGNKKAWVDLASKIVEEVNKRGATDKPARLIISYESGPRGEFIPLSATMELMEIRPLETFTIYLSKEEEIKKIKADIIELVKRAKELGANIEELKEIIV
;
A
#
# COMPACT_ATOMS: atom_id res chain seq x y z
N MET A 1 -7.80 -13.25 -22.46
CA MET A 1 -6.54 -13.25 -21.70
C MET A 1 -6.83 -12.77 -20.29
N PRO A 2 -6.60 -13.59 -19.25
CA PRO A 2 -6.81 -13.16 -17.87
C PRO A 2 -5.79 -12.09 -17.46
N THR A 3 -6.26 -11.14 -16.67
CA THR A 3 -5.45 -10.07 -16.10
C THR A 3 -5.65 -10.01 -14.59
N GLN A 4 -4.57 -10.04 -13.82
CA GLN A 4 -4.61 -9.80 -12.39
C GLN A 4 -4.26 -8.34 -12.10
N ARG A 5 -5.27 -7.55 -11.74
CA ARG A 5 -5.12 -6.14 -11.31
C ARG A 5 -5.08 -6.08 -9.78
N PHE A 6 -3.96 -5.64 -9.21
CA PHE A 6 -3.82 -5.52 -7.75
C PHE A 6 -4.39 -4.21 -7.20
N ARG A 7 -4.65 -4.16 -5.90
CA ARG A 7 -4.96 -2.89 -5.21
C ARG A 7 -3.70 -2.03 -5.14
N ILE A 8 -3.90 -0.71 -5.04
CA ILE A 8 -2.80 0.24 -4.83
C ILE A 8 -2.10 -0.10 -3.52
N THR A 9 -0.78 -0.02 -3.51
CA THR A 9 0.04 -0.16 -2.31
C THR A 9 0.86 1.11 -2.07
N PRO A 10 1.23 1.38 -0.80
CA PRO A 10 2.06 2.54 -0.47
C PRO A 10 3.43 2.55 -1.15
N THR A 11 3.94 1.38 -1.58
CA THR A 11 5.23 1.26 -2.27
C THR A 11 5.16 0.25 -3.42
N SER A 12 6.02 0.42 -4.43
CA SER A 12 6.23 -0.54 -5.53
C SER A 12 6.66 -1.91 -5.02
N ARG A 13 7.51 -1.95 -3.97
CA ARG A 13 7.87 -3.21 -3.28
C ARG A 13 6.66 -3.91 -2.68
N GLY A 14 5.75 -3.13 -2.07
CA GLY A 14 4.48 -3.64 -1.56
C GLY A 14 3.60 -4.25 -2.66
N ALA A 15 3.56 -3.62 -3.84
CA ALA A 15 2.81 -4.13 -4.99
C ALA A 15 3.37 -5.48 -5.45
N LEU A 16 4.68 -5.58 -5.59
CA LEU A 16 5.36 -6.83 -5.95
C LEU A 16 5.16 -7.93 -4.89
N PHE A 17 5.21 -7.58 -3.60
CA PHE A 17 4.95 -8.54 -2.52
C PHE A 17 3.51 -9.09 -2.55
N ARG A 18 2.52 -8.25 -2.85
CA ARG A 18 1.14 -8.71 -3.06
C ARG A 18 1.04 -9.65 -4.25
N ALA A 19 1.68 -9.32 -5.36
CA ALA A 19 1.72 -10.18 -6.54
C ALA A 19 2.42 -11.52 -6.26
N LYS A 20 3.51 -11.50 -5.47
CA LYS A 20 4.16 -12.72 -4.98
C LYS A 20 3.16 -13.61 -4.23
N ARG A 21 2.46 -13.07 -3.24
CA ARG A 21 1.48 -13.86 -2.46
C ARG A 21 0.39 -14.46 -3.35
N TRP A 22 -0.13 -13.68 -4.29
CA TRP A 22 -1.08 -14.16 -5.27
C TRP A 22 -0.51 -15.30 -6.13
N PHE A 23 0.68 -15.13 -6.69
CA PHE A 23 1.34 -16.16 -7.49
C PHE A 23 1.47 -17.47 -6.71
N TYR A 24 2.01 -17.42 -5.48
CA TYR A 24 2.20 -18.63 -4.68
C TYR A 24 0.88 -19.29 -4.26
N SER A 25 -0.21 -18.51 -4.12
CA SER A 25 -1.52 -19.05 -3.77
C SER A 25 -2.25 -19.75 -4.92
N ILE A 26 -1.84 -19.51 -6.17
CA ILE A 26 -2.53 -20.03 -7.37
C ILE A 26 -1.64 -20.97 -8.17
N PHE A 27 -0.38 -20.61 -8.39
CA PHE A 27 0.52 -21.29 -9.33
C PHE A 27 1.64 -22.10 -8.65
N TYR A 28 1.66 -22.15 -7.31
CA TYR A 28 2.64 -22.92 -6.54
C TYR A 28 1.99 -23.74 -5.41
N THR A 29 0.78 -24.22 -5.63
CA THR A 29 0.03 -24.98 -4.62
C THR A 29 0.53 -26.42 -4.50
N LYS A 30 -0.05 -27.23 -3.60
CA LYS A 30 0.42 -28.63 -3.39
C LYS A 30 -0.16 -29.60 -4.42
N GLU A 31 -1.26 -29.22 -5.05
CA GLU A 31 -2.05 -30.01 -5.99
C GLU A 31 -1.42 -30.04 -7.39
N LEU A 32 -0.53 -29.09 -7.69
CA LEU A 32 0.17 -29.01 -8.97
C LEU A 32 1.34 -30.02 -9.05
N PRO A 33 1.57 -30.63 -10.23
CA PRO A 33 2.74 -31.47 -10.47
C PRO A 33 4.07 -30.75 -10.18
N ALA A 34 5.05 -31.47 -9.65
CA ALA A 34 6.32 -30.89 -9.20
C ALA A 34 7.09 -30.18 -10.33
N ASP A 35 7.06 -30.73 -11.55
CA ASP A 35 7.65 -30.14 -12.75
C ASP A 35 6.99 -28.81 -13.13
N VAL A 36 5.64 -28.76 -13.08
CA VAL A 36 4.87 -27.53 -13.33
C VAL A 36 5.18 -26.47 -12.29
N LYS A 37 5.29 -26.85 -11.01
CA LYS A 37 5.62 -25.91 -9.93
C LYS A 37 6.98 -25.25 -10.12
N GLU A 38 8.01 -26.02 -10.46
CA GLU A 38 9.35 -25.45 -10.65
C GLU A 38 9.38 -24.56 -11.91
N GLY A 39 8.68 -24.97 -12.98
CA GLY A 39 8.48 -24.13 -14.17
C GLY A 39 7.81 -22.80 -13.85
N ASN A 40 6.70 -22.84 -13.12
CA ASN A 40 5.96 -21.65 -12.68
C ASN A 40 6.83 -20.73 -11.82
N LYS A 41 7.56 -21.30 -10.86
CA LYS A 41 8.46 -20.56 -9.99
C LYS A 41 9.56 -19.86 -10.78
N LYS A 42 10.16 -20.54 -11.75
CA LYS A 42 11.16 -19.93 -12.65
C LYS A 42 10.55 -18.75 -13.43
N ALA A 43 9.39 -18.95 -14.06
CA ALA A 43 8.69 -17.90 -14.79
C ALA A 43 8.34 -16.69 -13.90
N TRP A 44 7.92 -16.93 -12.65
CA TRP A 44 7.68 -15.87 -11.68
C TRP A 44 8.95 -15.11 -11.30
N VAL A 45 10.05 -15.82 -11.00
CA VAL A 45 11.32 -15.19 -10.64
C VAL A 45 11.84 -14.32 -11.78
N ASP A 46 11.73 -14.79 -13.02
CA ASP A 46 12.14 -14.03 -14.20
C ASP A 46 11.31 -12.75 -14.38
N LEU A 47 9.97 -12.86 -14.26
CA LEU A 47 9.08 -11.70 -14.32
C LEU A 47 9.36 -10.71 -13.18
N ALA A 48 9.45 -11.20 -11.94
CA ALA A 48 9.68 -10.39 -10.76
C ALA A 48 11.03 -9.64 -10.84
N SER A 49 12.08 -10.30 -11.34
CA SER A 49 13.39 -9.67 -11.53
C SER A 49 13.32 -8.53 -12.54
N LYS A 50 12.64 -8.72 -13.68
CA LYS A 50 12.42 -7.65 -14.67
C LYS A 50 11.64 -6.48 -14.10
N ILE A 51 10.60 -6.75 -13.29
CA ILE A 51 9.83 -5.69 -12.61
C ILE A 51 10.74 -4.89 -11.67
N VAL A 52 11.56 -5.57 -10.85
CA VAL A 52 12.49 -4.91 -9.92
C VAL A 52 13.50 -4.04 -10.67
N GLU A 53 14.08 -4.56 -11.75
CA GLU A 53 15.03 -3.83 -12.58
C GLU A 53 14.40 -2.54 -13.14
N GLU A 54 13.21 -2.63 -13.72
CA GLU A 54 12.52 -1.47 -14.30
C GLU A 54 12.08 -0.45 -13.23
N VAL A 55 11.67 -0.90 -12.04
CA VAL A 55 11.35 -0.01 -10.93
C VAL A 55 12.59 0.73 -10.41
N ASN A 56 13.72 0.02 -10.29
CA ASN A 56 14.98 0.58 -9.82
C ASN A 56 15.53 1.61 -10.81
N LYS A 57 15.50 1.32 -12.11
CA LYS A 57 15.90 2.28 -13.17
C LYS A 57 15.13 3.61 -13.09
N ARG A 58 13.91 3.59 -12.57
CA ARG A 58 13.03 4.77 -12.41
C ARG A 58 13.10 5.42 -11.03
N GLY A 59 13.91 4.89 -10.10
CA GLY A 59 13.96 5.37 -8.72
C GLY A 59 12.61 5.29 -7.99
N ALA A 60 11.73 4.35 -8.39
CA ALA A 60 10.34 4.31 -7.98
C ALA A 60 10.03 3.29 -6.87
N THR A 61 11.07 2.76 -6.21
CA THR A 61 11.00 1.68 -5.22
C THR A 61 10.04 2.00 -4.06
N ASP A 62 10.06 3.24 -3.59
CA ASP A 62 9.24 3.72 -2.46
C ASP A 62 8.04 4.57 -2.89
N LYS A 63 7.75 4.61 -4.20
CA LYS A 63 6.56 5.29 -4.72
C LYS A 63 5.33 4.41 -4.58
N PRO A 64 4.15 4.98 -4.23
CA PRO A 64 2.91 4.24 -4.31
C PRO A 64 2.65 3.73 -5.71
N ALA A 65 2.13 2.51 -5.79
CA ALA A 65 1.99 1.85 -7.07
C ALA A 65 0.86 0.84 -7.11
N ARG A 66 0.42 0.52 -8.32
CA ARG A 66 -0.42 -0.64 -8.63
C ARG A 66 0.28 -1.49 -9.68
N LEU A 67 0.38 -2.79 -9.40
CA LEU A 67 0.84 -3.78 -10.37
C LEU A 67 -0.35 -4.42 -11.09
N ILE A 68 -0.17 -4.73 -12.36
CA ILE A 68 -1.10 -5.48 -13.20
C ILE A 68 -0.29 -6.54 -13.92
N ILE A 69 -0.74 -7.80 -13.90
CA ILE A 69 -0.09 -8.90 -14.61
C ILE A 69 -1.07 -9.48 -15.62
N SER A 70 -0.68 -9.48 -16.89
CA SER A 70 -1.37 -10.19 -17.96
C SER A 70 -0.69 -11.53 -18.15
N TYR A 71 -1.46 -12.62 -18.20
CA TYR A 71 -0.92 -13.97 -18.26
C TYR A 71 -1.86 -14.92 -19.01
N GLU A 72 -1.37 -16.11 -19.31
CA GLU A 72 -2.16 -17.27 -19.70
C GLU A 72 -1.93 -18.41 -18.71
N SER A 73 -2.88 -19.33 -18.64
CA SER A 73 -2.79 -20.54 -17.84
C SER A 73 -2.77 -21.75 -18.76
N GLY A 74 -1.70 -22.54 -18.65
CA GLY A 74 -1.62 -23.80 -19.38
C GLY A 74 -2.56 -24.86 -18.82
N PRO A 75 -2.81 -25.95 -19.58
CA PRO A 75 -3.77 -26.97 -19.23
C PRO A 75 -3.43 -27.75 -17.95
N ARG A 76 -2.17 -27.73 -17.49
CA ARG A 76 -1.72 -28.38 -16.25
C ARG A 76 -1.53 -27.38 -15.10
N GLY A 77 -1.96 -26.13 -15.29
CA GLY A 77 -1.77 -25.05 -14.31
C GLY A 77 -0.46 -24.28 -14.49
N GLU A 78 0.13 -24.31 -15.69
CA GLU A 78 1.31 -23.52 -16.02
C GLU A 78 1.01 -22.02 -15.95
N PHE A 79 1.93 -21.24 -15.38
CA PHE A 79 1.89 -19.79 -15.37
C PHE A 79 2.71 -19.25 -16.54
N ILE A 80 2.02 -18.65 -17.52
CA ILE A 80 2.64 -18.09 -18.72
C ILE A 80 2.48 -16.56 -18.67
N PRO A 81 3.44 -15.82 -18.08
CA PRO A 81 3.33 -14.37 -17.99
C PRO A 81 3.52 -13.72 -19.37
N LEU A 82 2.59 -12.84 -19.74
CA LEU A 82 2.65 -12.09 -20.99
C LEU A 82 3.27 -10.70 -20.78
N SER A 83 2.82 -9.99 -19.75
CA SER A 83 3.32 -8.65 -19.42
C SER A 83 3.02 -8.27 -17.97
N ALA A 84 3.76 -7.28 -17.48
CA ALA A 84 3.47 -6.60 -16.23
C ALA A 84 3.46 -5.09 -16.44
N THR A 85 2.44 -4.41 -15.91
CA THR A 85 2.31 -2.96 -15.94
C THR A 85 2.38 -2.43 -14.51
N MET A 86 3.27 -1.48 -14.27
CA MET A 86 3.38 -0.76 -13.00
C MET A 86 2.82 0.66 -13.16
N GLU A 87 1.65 0.91 -12.59
CA GLU A 87 1.09 2.27 -12.47
C GLU A 87 1.75 2.92 -11.24
N LEU A 88 2.60 3.92 -11.44
CA LEU A 88 3.15 4.74 -10.35
C LEU A 88 2.19 5.89 -10.05
N MET A 89 2.00 6.18 -8.77
CA MET A 89 0.99 7.14 -8.31
C MET A 89 1.54 8.08 -7.26
N GLU A 90 0.99 9.29 -7.22
CA GLU A 90 1.05 10.15 -6.05
C GLU A 90 -0.21 9.93 -5.21
N ILE A 91 -0.06 9.72 -3.91
CA ILE A 91 -1.18 9.58 -2.97
C ILE A 91 -1.11 10.74 -1.99
N ARG A 92 -2.25 11.38 -1.76
CA ARG A 92 -2.44 12.38 -0.70
C ARG A 92 -3.53 11.89 0.24
N PRO A 93 -3.37 12.04 1.56
CA PRO A 93 -4.46 11.78 2.50
C PRO A 93 -5.68 12.62 2.14
N LEU A 94 -6.86 12.00 2.10
CA LEU A 94 -8.11 12.74 1.96
C LEU A 94 -8.51 13.37 3.30
N GLU A 95 -8.34 12.61 4.37
CA GLU A 95 -8.65 12.99 5.74
C GLU A 95 -7.79 12.14 6.69
N THR A 96 -7.46 12.69 7.87
CA THR A 96 -6.81 11.95 8.95
C THR A 96 -7.64 12.15 10.22
N PHE A 97 -8.12 11.06 10.79
CA PHE A 97 -8.79 11.06 12.10
C PHE A 97 -8.26 9.92 12.95
N THR A 98 -8.29 10.10 14.27
CA THR A 98 -7.88 9.09 15.24
C THR A 98 -9.13 8.47 15.86
N ILE A 99 -9.21 7.14 15.85
CA ILE A 99 -10.31 6.42 16.52
C ILE A 99 -9.84 6.09 17.95
N TYR A 100 -10.52 6.65 18.94
CA TYR A 100 -10.30 6.33 20.35
C TYR A 100 -11.19 5.16 20.78
N LEU A 101 -10.64 4.25 21.57
CA LEU A 101 -11.37 3.07 22.06
C LEU A 101 -12.33 3.40 23.21
N SER A 102 -12.15 4.54 23.87
CA SER A 102 -13.06 5.02 24.92
C SER A 102 -13.19 6.54 24.89
N LYS A 103 -14.31 7.04 25.42
CA LYS A 103 -14.57 8.48 25.55
C LYS A 103 -13.57 9.15 26.49
N GLU A 104 -13.08 8.45 27.51
CA GLU A 104 -12.10 9.01 28.44
C GLU A 104 -10.79 9.34 27.74
N GLU A 105 -10.30 8.46 26.87
CA GLU A 105 -9.07 8.70 26.09
C GLU A 105 -9.27 9.81 25.05
N GLU A 106 -10.44 9.88 24.41
CA GLU A 106 -10.80 10.97 23.52
C GLU A 106 -10.82 12.32 24.25
N ILE A 107 -11.51 12.41 25.40
CA ILE A 107 -11.57 13.62 26.25
C ILE A 107 -10.17 13.99 26.73
N LYS A 108 -9.34 13.01 27.11
CA LYS A 108 -7.97 13.26 27.58
C LYS A 108 -7.11 13.86 26.47
N LYS A 109 -7.23 13.37 25.24
CA LYS A 109 -6.50 13.93 24.09
C LYS A 109 -7.01 15.32 23.73
N ILE A 110 -8.33 15.53 23.70
CA ILE A 110 -8.93 16.87 23.49
C ILE A 110 -8.43 17.87 24.55
N LYS A 111 -8.42 17.48 25.83
CA LYS A 111 -7.88 18.32 26.92
C LYS A 111 -6.41 18.66 26.69
N ALA A 112 -5.59 17.70 26.28
CA ALA A 112 -4.17 17.92 25.99
C ALA A 112 -3.98 18.89 24.82
N ASP A 113 -4.75 18.73 23.74
CA ASP A 113 -4.68 19.59 22.55
C ASP A 113 -5.14 21.02 22.89
N ILE A 114 -6.17 21.19 23.71
CA ILE A 114 -6.62 22.50 24.22
C ILE A 114 -5.50 23.17 25.05
N ILE A 115 -4.84 22.42 25.94
CA ILE A 115 -3.75 22.96 26.77
C ILE A 115 -2.60 23.46 25.89
N GLU A 116 -2.23 22.70 24.85
CA GLU A 116 -1.18 23.08 23.90
C GLU A 116 -1.56 24.33 23.10
N LEU A 117 -2.80 24.40 22.62
CA LEU A 117 -3.33 25.58 21.92
C LEU A 117 -3.31 26.83 22.80
N VAL A 118 -3.76 26.72 24.06
CA VAL A 118 -3.74 27.84 25.03
C VAL A 118 -2.31 28.30 25.29
N LYS A 119 -1.36 27.37 25.42
CA LYS A 119 0.06 27.72 25.59
C LYS A 119 0.58 28.51 24.39
N ARG A 120 0.32 28.04 23.18
CA ARG A 120 0.72 28.71 21.94
C ARG A 120 0.06 30.08 21.77
N ALA A 121 -1.21 30.22 22.14
CA ALA A 121 -1.91 31.50 22.12
C ALA A 121 -1.26 32.55 23.04
N LYS A 122 -0.89 32.14 24.27
CA LYS A 122 -0.13 33.00 25.20
C LYS A 122 1.23 33.41 24.63
N GLU A 123 1.95 32.48 24.01
CA GLU A 123 3.25 32.77 23.37
C GLU A 123 3.12 33.79 22.22
N LEU A 124 1.99 33.79 21.51
CA LEU A 124 1.68 34.74 20.44
C LEU A 124 1.05 36.06 20.93
N GLY A 125 0.89 36.23 22.25
CA GLY A 125 0.33 37.45 22.84
C GLY A 125 -1.20 37.57 22.73
N ALA A 126 -1.91 36.48 22.39
CA ALA A 126 -3.37 36.49 22.31
C ALA A 126 -3.99 36.45 23.72
N ASN A 127 -5.06 37.23 23.93
CA ASN A 127 -5.84 37.18 25.16
C ASN A 127 -6.78 35.97 25.15
N ILE A 128 -6.77 35.19 26.24
CA ILE A 128 -7.61 34.00 26.41
C ILE A 128 -9.08 34.37 26.53
N GLU A 129 -9.41 35.55 27.06
CA GLU A 129 -10.79 36.03 27.11
C GLU A 129 -11.37 36.23 25.69
N GLU A 130 -10.59 36.76 24.75
CA GLU A 130 -11.03 36.97 23.34
C GLU A 130 -11.28 35.64 22.61
N LEU A 131 -10.52 34.58 22.96
CA LEU A 131 -10.70 33.25 22.38
C LEU A 131 -11.97 32.54 22.86
N LYS A 132 -12.49 32.88 24.04
CA LYS A 132 -13.74 32.30 24.56
C LYS A 132 -14.96 32.77 23.79
N GLU A 133 -14.92 33.97 23.20
CA GLU A 133 -16.03 34.54 22.44
C GLU A 133 -16.24 33.86 21.07
N ILE A 134 -15.23 33.15 20.55
CA ILE A 134 -15.28 32.46 19.25
C ILE A 134 -15.99 31.08 19.35
N ILE A 135 -16.14 30.54 20.57
CA ILE A 135 -16.58 29.15 20.83
C ILE A 135 -18.09 29.07 21.18
N VAL A 136 -18.80 30.20 21.22
CA VAL A 136 -20.25 30.30 21.49
C VAL A 136 -21.01 30.55 20.19
#